data_AF-A0A2W4RES5-F1
#
_entry.id   AF-A0A2W4RES5-F1
#
_cell.length_a   1.000
_cell.length_b   1.000
_cell.length_c   1.000
_cell.angle_alpha   90.00
_cell.angle_beta   90.00
_cell.angle_gamma   90.00
#
_symmetry.space_group_name_H-M   'P 1'
#
loop_
_entity.id
_entity.type
_entity.pdbx_description
1 polymer ?
#
loop_
_entity_poly.entity_id
_entity_poly.type
_entity_poly.pdbx_seq_one_letter_code
_entity_poly.pdbx_strand_id
1 'polypeptide(L)'
;MQDWLDRFWLHPINNFPIKLPKKVRELALFGEQCWPAFTNPYSGEVRLGYLDPGLVETVVMDPDNSEQPIGIVTKLNNRGVKKRYKVIVNGPEEDLFTQRTIGIRENFSDGEAFWFCVNNLCTDSRGRSDLLPLMDWCDVYEQQLYGEAERQNSMRAYLWDVSLKGATPEDVQRRASQISPPSPGSVRVHNDSEVWAAVSPELHSEDGSAGARLFRNHILSGLTMPEHWFGGGGDVNRATSDSMTEPTLKTLSLRQAYIGHMLLEAARYTIRQREKAVSGKEPDMFDPIYAVECSWPEMSPKDTTKYAAALQQVVVACGMAMDKNLLSPETCLLIINSVAGRLGVEIDPEAELEKAQAEAAKKAEADAFPGPNLQSETTPESQSGNGGGTGNIYEPD
;
A
#
# COMPACT_ATOMS: atom_id res chain seq x y z
N MET A 1 12.37 -19.56 -13.99
CA MET A 1 11.01 -19.12 -13.58
C MET A 1 10.96 -17.63 -13.27
N GLN A 2 11.92 -17.05 -12.54
CA GLN A 2 11.97 -15.61 -12.30
C GLN A 2 11.86 -14.77 -13.59
N ASP A 3 12.64 -15.09 -14.64
CA ASP A 3 12.54 -14.41 -15.95
C ASP A 3 11.12 -14.44 -16.56
N TRP A 4 10.35 -15.50 -16.33
CA TRP A 4 8.97 -15.57 -16.84
C TRP A 4 8.05 -14.59 -16.12
N LEU A 5 8.23 -14.46 -14.79
CA LEU A 5 7.50 -13.50 -13.98
C LEU A 5 7.93 -12.06 -14.29
N ASP A 6 9.23 -11.81 -14.45
CA ASP A 6 9.76 -10.48 -14.80
C ASP A 6 9.20 -10.02 -16.16
N ARG A 7 9.18 -10.91 -17.15
CA ARG A 7 8.57 -10.64 -18.46
C ARG A 7 7.09 -10.37 -18.35
N PHE A 8 6.35 -11.11 -17.52
CA PHE A 8 4.93 -10.87 -17.29
C PHE A 8 4.68 -9.53 -16.59
N TRP A 9 5.50 -9.20 -15.59
CA TRP A 9 5.41 -7.99 -14.79
C TRP A 9 5.68 -6.72 -15.60
N LEU A 10 6.77 -6.76 -16.39
CA LEU A 10 7.26 -5.66 -17.22
C LEU A 10 6.73 -5.70 -18.65
N HIS A 11 5.86 -6.66 -19.00
CA HIS A 11 5.30 -6.76 -20.34
C HIS A 11 4.65 -5.42 -20.73
N PRO A 12 4.87 -4.86 -21.94
CA PRO A 12 4.38 -3.53 -22.31
C PRO A 12 2.87 -3.34 -22.15
N ILE A 13 2.10 -4.41 -22.29
CA ILE A 13 0.65 -4.43 -22.07
C ILE A 13 0.29 -4.55 -20.57
N ASN A 14 1.01 -5.36 -19.78
CA ASN A 14 0.68 -5.55 -18.37
C ASN A 14 1.18 -4.37 -17.54
N ASN A 15 2.47 -4.03 -17.69
CA ASN A 15 3.14 -2.88 -17.10
C ASN A 15 2.68 -2.58 -15.67
N PHE A 16 2.85 -3.57 -14.79
CA PHE A 16 2.38 -3.51 -13.41
C PHE A 16 2.96 -2.34 -12.61
N PRO A 17 4.22 -1.89 -12.80
CA PRO A 17 4.72 -0.70 -12.11
C PRO A 17 3.83 0.54 -12.26
N ILE A 18 3.19 0.71 -13.42
CA ILE A 18 2.28 1.84 -13.68
C ILE A 18 0.81 1.47 -13.39
N LYS A 19 0.39 0.24 -13.71
CA LYS A 19 -1.02 -0.16 -13.64
C LYS A 19 -1.45 -0.67 -12.27
N LEU A 20 -0.54 -1.23 -11.47
CA LEU A 20 -0.86 -1.77 -10.16
C LEU A 20 -1.44 -0.71 -9.21
N PRO A 21 -0.88 0.50 -9.07
CA PRO A 21 -1.46 1.53 -8.20
C PRO A 21 -2.89 1.91 -8.60
N LYS A 22 -3.17 1.94 -9.90
CA LYS A 22 -4.53 2.21 -10.42
C LYS A 22 -5.49 1.09 -10.06
N LYS A 23 -5.08 -0.17 -10.29
CA LYS A 23 -5.86 -1.36 -9.91
C LYS A 23 -6.14 -1.40 -8.42
N VAL A 24 -5.17 -1.10 -7.56
CA VAL A 24 -5.37 -1.05 -6.11
C VAL A 24 -6.41 0.01 -5.74
N ARG A 25 -6.34 1.20 -6.35
CA ARG A 25 -7.34 2.27 -6.16
C ARG A 25 -8.74 1.85 -6.63
N GLU A 26 -8.84 1.23 -7.80
CA GLU A 26 -10.09 0.72 -8.35
C GLU A 26 -10.70 -0.37 -7.46
N LEU A 27 -9.88 -1.22 -6.83
CA LEU A 27 -10.37 -2.20 -5.86
C LEU A 27 -11.11 -1.53 -4.69
N ALA A 28 -10.53 -0.47 -4.13
CA ALA A 28 -11.13 0.24 -3.01
C ALA A 28 -12.42 0.97 -3.42
N LEU A 29 -12.45 1.53 -4.63
CA LEU A 29 -13.59 2.29 -5.14
C LEU A 29 -14.76 1.40 -5.57
N PHE A 30 -14.50 0.31 -6.30
CA PHE A 30 -15.55 -0.55 -6.85
C PHE A 30 -15.84 -1.77 -5.98
N GLY A 31 -14.90 -2.18 -5.13
CA GLY A 31 -15.00 -3.40 -4.32
C GLY A 31 -14.65 -4.67 -5.07
N GLU A 32 -14.39 -4.60 -6.37
CA GLU A 32 -14.22 -5.77 -7.22
C GLU A 32 -13.43 -5.44 -8.49
N GLN A 33 -12.83 -6.46 -9.10
CA GLN A 33 -12.08 -6.34 -10.34
C GLN A 33 -12.21 -7.59 -11.21
N CYS A 34 -12.31 -7.38 -12.52
CA CYS A 34 -12.23 -8.42 -13.54
C CYS A 34 -11.02 -8.21 -14.45
N TRP A 35 -10.11 -9.18 -14.50
CA TRP A 35 -8.93 -9.14 -15.38
C TRP A 35 -9.02 -10.27 -16.41
N PRO A 36 -9.59 -10.02 -17.60
CA PRO A 36 -9.52 -10.98 -18.71
C PRO A 36 -8.07 -11.33 -19.02
N ALA A 37 -7.75 -12.62 -19.08
CA ALA A 37 -6.43 -13.13 -19.41
C ALA A 37 -6.40 -13.59 -20.87
N PHE A 38 -5.42 -13.11 -21.62
CA PHE A 38 -5.14 -13.50 -22.98
C PHE A 38 -3.82 -14.26 -22.99
N THR A 39 -3.91 -15.57 -23.22
CA THR A 39 -2.75 -16.46 -23.27
C THR A 39 -2.35 -16.69 -24.73
N ASN A 40 -1.05 -16.63 -25.01
CA ASN A 40 -0.53 -17.05 -26.30
C ASN A 40 -0.45 -18.58 -26.33
N PRO A 41 -1.17 -19.28 -27.23
CA PRO A 41 -1.21 -20.75 -27.23
C PRO A 41 0.14 -21.43 -27.44
N TYR A 42 1.09 -20.76 -28.11
CA TYR A 42 2.39 -21.33 -28.45
C TYR A 42 3.47 -21.01 -27.42
N SER A 43 3.48 -19.77 -26.91
CA SER A 43 4.54 -19.32 -25.99
C SER A 43 4.14 -19.38 -24.52
N GLY A 44 2.84 -19.55 -24.22
CA GLY A 44 2.28 -19.47 -22.87
C GLY A 44 2.33 -18.06 -22.27
N GLU A 45 2.65 -17.03 -23.06
CA GLU A 45 2.72 -15.66 -22.58
C GLU A 45 1.33 -15.13 -22.21
N VAL A 46 1.19 -14.59 -20.99
CA VAL A 46 -0.07 -14.07 -20.47
C VAL A 46 -0.11 -12.56 -20.51
N ARG A 47 -1.19 -12.02 -21.07
CA ARG A 47 -1.50 -10.58 -21.10
C ARG A 47 -2.82 -10.35 -20.38
N LEU A 48 -2.87 -9.36 -19.51
CA LEU A 48 -4.07 -9.02 -18.76
C LEU A 48 -4.76 -7.81 -19.37
N GLY A 49 -6.05 -7.99 -19.63
CA GLY A 49 -7.00 -6.90 -19.85
C GLY A 49 -7.55 -6.35 -18.54
N TYR A 50 -8.45 -5.41 -18.68
CA TYR A 50 -9.28 -4.92 -17.58
C TYR A 50 -10.70 -4.77 -18.11
N LEU A 51 -11.64 -5.47 -17.46
CA LEU A 51 -13.06 -5.29 -17.71
C LEU A 51 -13.62 -4.45 -16.58
N ASP A 52 -14.19 -3.29 -16.94
CA ASP A 52 -14.86 -2.41 -15.99
C ASP A 52 -15.96 -3.18 -15.24
N PRO A 53 -15.94 -3.20 -13.89
CA PRO A 53 -16.98 -3.84 -13.08
C PRO A 53 -18.41 -3.39 -13.41
N GLY A 54 -18.60 -2.14 -13.86
CA GLY A 54 -19.90 -1.61 -14.29
C GLY A 54 -20.47 -2.30 -15.53
N LEU A 55 -19.64 -3.00 -16.32
CA LEU A 55 -20.05 -3.81 -17.46
C LEU A 55 -20.39 -5.26 -17.09
N VAL A 56 -20.14 -5.69 -15.86
CA VAL A 56 -20.52 -7.03 -15.38
C VAL A 56 -22.00 -7.04 -15.02
N GLU A 57 -22.76 -7.89 -15.70
CA GLU A 57 -24.19 -8.08 -15.43
C GLU A 57 -24.42 -9.16 -14.38
N THR A 58 -23.72 -10.29 -14.51
CA THR A 58 -23.91 -11.43 -13.60
C THR A 58 -22.60 -12.18 -13.41
N VAL A 59 -22.30 -12.50 -12.16
CA VAL A 59 -21.27 -13.47 -11.80
C VAL A 59 -22.01 -14.76 -11.47
N VAL A 60 -21.68 -15.82 -12.20
CA VAL A 60 -22.29 -17.14 -12.04
C VAL A 60 -21.45 -17.91 -11.02
N MET A 61 -22.10 -18.34 -9.94
CA MET A 61 -21.51 -19.17 -8.89
C MET A 61 -21.70 -20.64 -9.21
N ASP A 62 -20.86 -21.50 -8.64
CA ASP A 62 -21.01 -22.95 -8.74
C ASP A 62 -22.34 -23.37 -8.06
N PRO A 63 -23.20 -24.16 -8.74
CA PRO A 63 -24.45 -24.62 -8.16
C PRO A 63 -24.28 -25.55 -6.95
N ASP A 64 -23.16 -26.25 -6.86
CA ASP A 64 -22.83 -27.20 -5.80
C ASP A 64 -21.94 -26.54 -4.72
N ASN A 65 -21.27 -25.42 -5.03
CA ASN A 65 -20.53 -24.58 -4.07
C ASN A 65 -20.79 -23.07 -4.31
N SER A 66 -21.74 -22.49 -3.60
CA SER A 66 -22.13 -21.08 -3.77
C SER A 66 -21.05 -20.05 -3.48
N GLU A 67 -19.94 -20.43 -2.85
CA GLU A 67 -18.78 -19.54 -2.60
C GLU A 67 -17.87 -19.41 -3.83
N GLN A 68 -17.88 -20.39 -4.74
CA GLN A 68 -16.94 -20.42 -5.86
C GLN A 68 -17.55 -19.76 -7.11
N PRO A 69 -17.01 -18.61 -7.58
CA PRO A 69 -17.39 -18.06 -8.88
C PRO A 69 -16.83 -18.92 -10.01
N ILE A 70 -17.65 -19.22 -11.01
CA ILE A 70 -17.29 -20.07 -12.16
C ILE A 70 -17.31 -19.33 -13.49
N GLY A 71 -18.04 -18.22 -13.59
CA GLY A 71 -18.13 -17.46 -14.83
C GLY A 71 -18.64 -16.04 -14.65
N ILE A 72 -18.36 -15.19 -15.64
CA ILE A 72 -18.74 -13.78 -15.67
C ILE A 72 -19.49 -13.52 -16.97
N VAL A 73 -20.66 -12.89 -16.87
CA VAL A 73 -21.47 -12.45 -18.00
C VAL A 73 -21.51 -10.93 -18.03
N THR A 74 -21.12 -10.34 -19.17
CA THR A 74 -21.19 -8.90 -19.37
C THR A 74 -22.58 -8.44 -19.79
N LYS A 75 -22.88 -7.18 -19.53
CA LYS A 75 -24.01 -6.47 -20.13
C LYS A 75 -23.93 -6.53 -21.65
N LEU A 76 -25.09 -6.36 -22.28
CA LEU A 76 -25.21 -6.20 -23.73
C LEU A 76 -24.38 -5.00 -24.18
N ASN A 77 -23.46 -5.24 -25.11
CA ASN A 77 -22.77 -4.15 -25.79
C ASN A 77 -23.70 -3.45 -26.79
N ASN A 78 -23.25 -2.33 -27.37
CA ASN A 78 -24.00 -1.57 -28.37
C ASN A 78 -24.35 -2.38 -29.65
N ARG A 79 -23.77 -3.57 -29.84
CA ARG A 79 -24.03 -4.49 -30.95
C ARG A 79 -24.93 -5.67 -30.53
N GLY A 80 -25.49 -5.66 -29.31
CA GLY A 80 -26.36 -6.72 -28.80
C GLY A 80 -25.66 -8.01 -28.41
N VAL A 81 -24.34 -8.00 -28.20
CA VAL A 81 -23.56 -9.18 -27.81
C VAL A 81 -23.18 -9.11 -26.33
N LYS A 82 -23.44 -10.20 -25.60
CA LYS A 82 -22.92 -10.43 -24.24
C LYS A 82 -21.65 -11.26 -24.34
N LYS A 83 -20.62 -10.91 -23.56
CA LYS A 83 -19.41 -11.73 -23.42
C LYS A 83 -19.51 -12.60 -22.17
N ARG A 84 -18.98 -13.81 -22.25
CA ARG A 84 -19.00 -14.84 -21.21
C ARG A 84 -17.58 -15.34 -20.96
N TYR A 85 -17.00 -14.90 -19.84
CA TYR A 85 -15.65 -15.29 -19.43
C TYR A 85 -15.70 -16.40 -18.39
N LYS A 86 -14.83 -17.40 -18.52
CA LYS A 86 -14.58 -18.40 -17.46
C LYS A 86 -13.78 -17.75 -16.35
N VAL A 87 -14.16 -17.99 -15.10
CA VAL A 87 -13.33 -17.56 -13.96
C VAL A 87 -12.13 -18.51 -13.84
N ILE A 88 -10.94 -17.93 -13.77
CA ILE A 88 -9.68 -18.66 -13.63
C ILE A 88 -9.58 -19.23 -12.22
N VAL A 89 -9.35 -20.53 -12.13
CA VAL A 89 -8.94 -21.24 -10.92
C VAL A 89 -7.71 -22.06 -11.27
N ASN A 90 -6.64 -21.91 -10.48
CA ASN A 90 -5.35 -22.52 -10.76
C ASN A 90 -5.32 -24.01 -10.42
N GLY A 91 -5.85 -24.83 -11.34
CA GLY A 91 -5.79 -26.30 -11.32
C GLY A 91 -6.53 -26.91 -12.52
N PRO A 92 -6.36 -28.21 -12.80
CA PRO A 92 -7.12 -28.91 -13.83
C PRO A 92 -8.62 -28.90 -13.52
N GLU A 93 -9.48 -28.63 -14.50
CA GLU A 93 -10.93 -28.46 -14.26
C GLU A 93 -11.59 -29.73 -13.71
N GLU A 94 -11.09 -30.90 -14.10
CA GLU A 94 -11.61 -32.22 -13.69
C GLU A 94 -11.46 -32.48 -12.18
N ASP A 95 -10.41 -31.92 -11.56
CA ASP A 95 -10.16 -32.08 -10.11
C ASP A 95 -10.88 -31.00 -9.29
N LEU A 96 -11.17 -29.86 -9.90
CA LEU A 96 -11.72 -28.69 -9.22
C LEU A 96 -13.25 -28.66 -9.18
N PHE A 97 -13.91 -29.22 -10.21
CA PHE A 97 -15.34 -29.00 -10.44
C PHE A 97 -16.10 -30.30 -10.70
N THR A 98 -17.37 -30.32 -10.30
CA THR A 98 -18.27 -31.43 -10.66
C THR A 98 -18.56 -31.41 -12.16
N GLN A 99 -18.96 -32.56 -12.72
CA GLN A 99 -19.35 -32.66 -14.14
C GLN A 99 -20.47 -31.68 -14.52
N ARG A 100 -21.37 -31.38 -13.57
CA ARG A 100 -22.41 -30.37 -13.74
C ARG A 100 -21.81 -28.98 -13.93
N THR A 101 -20.85 -28.60 -13.08
CA THR A 101 -20.17 -27.31 -13.17
C THR A 101 -19.33 -27.19 -14.44
N ILE A 102 -18.64 -28.25 -14.85
CA ILE A 102 -17.87 -28.28 -16.10
C ILE A 102 -18.81 -28.00 -17.30
N GLY A 103 -19.96 -28.68 -17.38
CA GLY A 103 -20.95 -28.42 -18.44
C GLY A 103 -21.53 -27.01 -18.43
N ILE A 104 -21.63 -26.36 -17.26
CA ILE A 104 -22.00 -24.94 -17.18
C ILE A 104 -20.86 -24.06 -17.71
N ARG A 105 -19.62 -24.34 -17.30
CA ARG A 105 -18.41 -23.61 -17.71
C ARG A 105 -18.16 -23.68 -19.21
N GLU A 106 -18.52 -24.76 -19.90
CA GLU A 106 -18.44 -24.87 -21.37
C GLU A 106 -19.18 -23.76 -22.11
N ASN A 107 -20.25 -23.19 -21.51
CA ASN A 107 -21.00 -22.07 -22.11
C ASN A 107 -20.27 -20.72 -22.04
N PHE A 108 -19.10 -20.65 -21.40
CA PHE A 108 -18.27 -19.46 -21.30
C PHE A 108 -17.11 -19.56 -22.30
N SER A 109 -17.35 -19.12 -23.53
CA SER A 109 -16.43 -19.30 -24.66
C SER A 109 -15.60 -18.07 -25.02
N ASP A 110 -15.80 -16.91 -24.38
CA ASP A 110 -15.15 -15.64 -24.76
C ASP A 110 -13.79 -15.41 -24.09
N GLY A 111 -13.24 -16.45 -23.45
CA GLY A 111 -11.93 -16.45 -22.80
C GLY A 111 -12.02 -16.65 -21.28
N GLU A 112 -10.90 -16.42 -20.62
CA GLU A 112 -10.77 -16.59 -19.17
C GLU A 112 -10.51 -15.24 -18.50
N ALA A 113 -10.91 -15.10 -17.24
CA ALA A 113 -10.69 -13.88 -16.46
C ALA A 113 -10.47 -14.18 -14.98
N PHE A 114 -9.62 -13.39 -14.34
CA PHE A 114 -9.58 -13.34 -12.88
C PHE A 114 -10.74 -12.53 -12.36
N TRP A 115 -11.34 -12.99 -11.26
CA TRP A 115 -12.39 -12.29 -10.55
C TRP A 115 -11.95 -12.10 -9.09
N PHE A 116 -11.84 -10.86 -8.66
CA PHE A 116 -11.42 -10.50 -7.31
C PHE A 116 -12.48 -9.61 -6.68
N CYS A 117 -12.83 -9.87 -5.41
CA CYS A 117 -13.85 -9.16 -4.66
C CYS A 117 -13.36 -8.87 -3.24
N VAL A 118 -13.73 -7.71 -2.72
CA VAL A 118 -13.52 -7.30 -1.34
C VAL A 118 -14.85 -6.87 -0.72
N ASN A 119 -14.94 -6.92 0.61
CA ASN A 119 -16.14 -6.57 1.38
C ASN A 119 -17.42 -7.34 0.96
N ASN A 120 -17.24 -8.58 0.49
CA ASN A 120 -18.30 -9.52 0.17
C ASN A 120 -18.41 -10.58 1.27
N LEU A 121 -19.60 -11.14 1.46
CA LEU A 121 -19.82 -12.32 2.30
C LEU A 121 -19.51 -13.59 1.48
N CYS A 122 -19.37 -14.73 2.15
CA CYS A 122 -19.00 -16.00 1.50
C CYS A 122 -19.95 -16.41 0.36
N THR A 123 -21.22 -16.01 0.39
CA THR A 123 -22.20 -16.34 -0.65
C THR A 123 -22.50 -15.17 -1.60
N ASP A 124 -21.88 -14.01 -1.38
CA ASP A 124 -22.09 -12.85 -2.23
C ASP A 124 -21.26 -12.98 -3.51
N SER A 125 -21.91 -12.79 -4.65
CA SER A 125 -21.28 -12.93 -5.97
C SER A 125 -20.50 -11.68 -6.43
N ARG A 126 -20.69 -10.55 -5.74
CA ARG A 126 -20.13 -9.23 -6.09
C ARG A 126 -19.44 -8.60 -4.89
N GLY A 127 -18.40 -7.82 -5.18
CA GLY A 127 -17.69 -7.02 -4.17
C GLY A 127 -18.43 -5.74 -3.83
N ARG A 128 -18.04 -5.12 -2.70
CA ARG A 128 -18.58 -3.83 -2.26
C ARG A 128 -17.47 -2.82 -2.00
N SER A 129 -17.70 -1.58 -2.41
CA SER A 129 -16.77 -0.46 -2.20
C SER A 129 -16.42 -0.29 -0.72
N ASP A 130 -15.18 0.10 -0.44
CA ASP A 130 -14.75 0.51 0.91
C ASP A 130 -15.55 1.74 1.40
N LEU A 131 -16.08 2.56 0.47
CA LEU A 131 -16.86 3.76 0.77
C LEU A 131 -18.36 3.49 0.93
N LEU A 132 -18.85 2.30 0.55
CA LEU A 132 -20.29 2.03 0.54
C LEU A 132 -20.97 2.24 1.92
N PRO A 133 -20.39 1.79 3.05
CA PRO A 133 -21.00 2.01 4.37
C PRO A 133 -20.98 3.48 4.83
N LEU A 134 -20.18 4.32 4.19
CA LEU A 134 -19.89 5.69 4.63
C LEU A 134 -20.46 6.76 3.70
N MET A 135 -20.93 6.38 2.51
CA MET A 135 -21.48 7.30 1.51
C MET A 135 -22.55 8.23 2.10
N ASP A 136 -23.52 7.70 2.82
CA ASP A 136 -24.59 8.51 3.43
C ASP A 136 -24.03 9.55 4.42
N TRP A 137 -22.99 9.20 5.17
CA TRP A 137 -22.34 10.12 6.12
C TRP A 137 -21.47 11.16 5.42
N CYS A 138 -20.85 10.81 4.29
CA CYS A 138 -20.15 11.76 3.44
C CYS A 138 -21.11 12.82 2.90
N ASP A 139 -22.29 12.42 2.43
CA ASP A 139 -23.31 13.34 1.93
C ASP A 139 -23.81 14.28 3.04
N VAL A 140 -24.03 13.77 4.26
CA VAL A 140 -24.39 14.58 5.43
C VAL A 140 -23.28 15.59 5.75
N TYR A 141 -22.01 15.17 5.71
CA TYR A 141 -20.88 16.05 5.97
C TYR A 141 -20.76 17.15 4.90
N GLU A 142 -20.94 16.80 3.63
CA GLU A 142 -20.97 17.76 2.53
C GLU A 142 -22.12 18.78 2.69
N GLN A 143 -23.33 18.31 2.99
CA GLN A 143 -24.48 19.17 3.24
C GLN A 143 -24.24 20.12 4.41
N GLN A 144 -23.64 19.64 5.49
CA GLN A 144 -23.26 20.48 6.63
C GLN A 144 -22.27 21.56 6.21
N LEU A 145 -21.23 21.22 5.44
CA LEU A 145 -20.24 22.20 4.96
C LEU A 145 -20.85 23.26 4.05
N TYR A 146 -21.76 22.87 3.15
CA TYR A 146 -22.50 23.82 2.32
C TYR A 146 -23.41 24.72 3.17
N GLY A 147 -24.14 24.15 4.12
CA GLY A 147 -24.98 24.91 5.04
C GLY A 147 -24.18 25.91 5.88
N GLU A 148 -22.98 25.53 6.31
CA GLU A 148 -22.02 26.42 6.98
C GLU A 148 -21.58 27.56 6.06
N ALA A 149 -21.21 27.27 4.81
CA ALA A 149 -20.81 28.29 3.84
C ALA A 149 -21.96 29.27 3.52
N GLU A 150 -23.16 28.76 3.31
CA GLU A 150 -24.37 29.57 3.10
C GLU A 150 -24.72 30.41 4.33
N ARG A 151 -24.57 29.86 5.53
CA ARG A 151 -24.76 30.59 6.78
C ARG A 151 -23.75 31.73 6.91
N GLN A 152 -22.48 31.49 6.61
CA GLN A 152 -21.44 32.54 6.62
C GLN A 152 -21.76 33.66 5.63
N ASN A 153 -22.26 33.32 4.43
CA ASN A 153 -22.71 34.32 3.46
C ASN A 153 -23.94 35.09 3.96
N SER A 154 -24.90 34.41 4.57
CA SER A 154 -26.12 35.02 5.11
C SER A 154 -25.84 35.92 6.30
N MET A 155 -24.86 35.61 7.14
CA MET A 155 -24.45 36.49 8.24
C MET A 155 -23.77 37.77 7.78
N ARG A 156 -23.09 37.74 6.62
CA ARG A 156 -22.56 38.96 6.00
C ARG A 156 -23.68 39.85 5.46
N ALA A 157 -24.91 39.34 5.31
CA ALA A 157 -26.08 40.15 5.02
C ALA A 157 -26.60 40.77 6.33
N TYR A 158 -26.23 42.03 6.56
CA TYR A 158 -26.76 42.81 7.67
C TYR A 158 -28.23 43.14 7.43
N LEU A 159 -29.07 42.94 8.45
CA LEU A 159 -30.42 43.49 8.48
C LEU A 159 -30.37 44.83 9.21
N TRP A 160 -30.93 45.86 8.60
CA TRP A 160 -31.10 47.14 9.26
C TRP A 160 -32.45 47.15 9.97
N ASP A 161 -32.42 47.07 11.29
CA ASP A 161 -33.62 47.28 12.11
C ASP A 161 -33.77 48.76 12.44
N VAL A 162 -34.96 49.29 12.19
CA VAL A 162 -35.28 50.72 12.30
C VAL A 162 -36.39 50.90 13.30
N SER A 163 -36.04 51.41 14.48
CA SER A 163 -36.98 51.66 15.56
C SER A 163 -37.39 53.13 15.59
N LEU A 164 -38.69 53.41 15.44
CA LEU A 164 -39.28 54.75 15.56
C LEU A 164 -40.02 54.88 16.89
N LYS A 165 -39.69 55.91 17.70
CA LYS A 165 -40.38 56.16 18.97
C LYS A 165 -41.63 57.02 18.76
N GLY A 166 -42.78 56.54 19.24
CA GLY A 166 -44.04 57.30 19.22
C GLY A 166 -44.73 57.42 17.86
N ALA A 167 -44.37 56.60 16.87
CA ALA A 167 -44.95 56.62 15.53
C ALA A 167 -46.25 55.82 15.42
N THR A 168 -47.18 56.28 14.58
CA THR A 168 -48.40 55.52 14.23
C THR A 168 -48.11 54.48 13.13
N PRO A 169 -48.97 53.46 12.91
CA PRO A 169 -48.77 52.47 11.85
C PRO A 169 -48.64 53.09 10.44
N GLU A 170 -49.36 54.18 10.16
CA GLU A 170 -49.28 54.93 8.91
C GLU A 170 -47.93 55.65 8.74
N ASP A 171 -47.36 56.15 9.84
CA ASP A 171 -46.04 56.79 9.84
C ASP A 171 -44.91 55.80 9.56
N VAL A 172 -44.99 54.60 10.14
CA VAL A 172 -44.04 53.51 9.89
C VAL A 172 -44.07 53.10 8.42
N GLN A 173 -45.26 52.93 7.83
CA GLN A 173 -45.41 52.54 6.43
C GLN A 173 -44.90 53.62 5.47
N ARG A 174 -45.20 54.89 5.76
CA ARG A 174 -44.66 56.03 5.02
C ARG A 174 -43.13 56.07 5.10
N ARG A 175 -42.55 55.88 6.29
CA ARG A 175 -41.09 55.88 6.47
C ARG A 175 -40.43 54.71 5.75
N ALA A 176 -41.01 53.51 5.82
CA ALA A 176 -40.51 52.33 5.11
C ALA A 176 -40.42 52.55 3.59
N SER A 177 -41.37 53.29 3.00
CA SER A 177 -41.34 53.62 1.58
C SER A 177 -40.26 54.64 1.17
N GLN A 178 -39.70 55.38 2.14
CA GLN A 178 -38.76 56.49 1.90
C GLN A 178 -37.30 56.14 2.19
N ILE A 179 -37.05 55.00 2.84
CA ILE A 179 -35.71 54.61 3.27
C ILE A 179 -35.12 53.54 2.35
N SER A 180 -33.81 53.63 2.13
CA SER A 180 -33.01 52.62 1.44
C SER A 180 -31.83 52.20 2.32
N PRO A 181 -31.39 50.94 2.22
CA PRO A 181 -30.25 50.47 2.99
C PRO A 181 -28.99 51.29 2.63
N PRO A 182 -28.21 51.74 3.63
CA PRO A 182 -27.01 52.53 3.39
C PRO A 182 -25.93 51.72 2.66
N SER A 183 -25.18 52.38 1.76
CA SER A 183 -24.01 51.77 1.11
C SER A 183 -22.90 51.48 2.14
N PRO A 184 -22.13 50.38 1.98
CA PRO A 184 -21.01 50.08 2.87
C PRO A 184 -20.04 51.26 3.00
N GLY A 185 -19.64 51.59 4.24
CA GLY A 185 -18.71 52.69 4.53
C GLY A 185 -19.33 54.10 4.58
N SER A 186 -20.64 54.23 4.40
CA SER A 186 -21.34 55.51 4.57
C SER A 186 -21.48 55.90 6.05
N VAL A 187 -21.35 57.20 6.33
CA VAL A 187 -21.60 57.76 7.66
C VAL A 187 -23.05 58.20 7.75
N ARG A 188 -23.75 57.77 8.79
CA ARG A 188 -25.15 58.07 8.99
C ARG A 188 -25.38 58.74 10.34
N VAL A 189 -26.21 59.78 10.33
CA VAL A 189 -26.60 60.54 11.53
C VAL A 189 -28.11 60.37 11.72
N HIS A 190 -28.54 60.07 12.95
CA HIS A 190 -29.94 59.93 13.34
C HIS A 190 -30.22 60.72 14.63
N ASN A 191 -31.49 60.98 14.94
CA ASN A 191 -31.92 61.69 16.14
C ASN A 191 -32.43 60.69 17.21
N ASP A 192 -32.82 61.19 18.40
CA ASP A 192 -33.27 60.34 19.51
C ASP A 192 -34.60 59.60 19.26
N SER A 193 -35.33 59.99 18.22
CA SER A 193 -36.63 59.44 17.82
C SER A 193 -36.52 58.30 16.79
N GLU A 194 -35.37 58.16 16.11
CA GLU A 194 -35.10 57.13 15.10
C GLU A 194 -33.78 56.43 15.42
N VAL A 195 -33.84 55.13 15.71
CA VAL A 195 -32.66 54.31 16.04
C VAL A 195 -32.44 53.29 14.94
N TRP A 196 -31.20 53.21 14.43
CA TRP A 196 -30.79 52.22 13.43
C TRP A 196 -29.81 51.25 14.07
N ALA A 197 -30.18 49.99 14.10
CA ALA A 197 -29.32 48.91 14.54
C ALA A 197 -29.00 48.00 13.36
N ALA A 198 -27.71 47.73 13.13
CA ALA A 198 -27.31 46.61 12.30
C ALA A 198 -27.51 45.35 13.15
N VAL A 199 -28.56 44.60 12.87
CA VAL A 199 -28.80 43.31 13.51
C VAL A 199 -28.13 42.26 12.65
N SER A 200 -26.96 41.81 13.08
CA SER A 200 -26.33 40.59 12.58
C SER A 200 -26.79 39.42 13.46
N PRO A 201 -27.11 38.26 12.88
CA PRO A 201 -27.29 37.04 13.67
C PRO A 201 -26.03 36.75 14.50
N GLU A 202 -26.16 36.52 15.80
CA GLU A 202 -25.03 36.11 16.64
C GLU A 202 -24.61 34.67 16.32
N LEU A 203 -23.30 34.42 16.27
CA LEU A 203 -22.72 33.13 15.94
C LEU A 203 -22.03 32.53 17.18
N HIS A 204 -22.40 31.30 17.54
CA HIS A 204 -21.54 30.41 18.34
C HIS A 204 -20.65 29.60 17.39
N SER A 205 -19.57 30.20 16.86
CA SER A 205 -18.69 29.58 15.85
C SER A 205 -18.10 28.23 16.26
N GLU A 206 -17.97 28.01 17.57
CA GLU A 206 -17.45 26.77 18.13
C GLU A 206 -18.35 25.56 17.79
N ASP A 207 -19.66 25.76 17.69
CA ASP A 207 -20.63 24.69 17.41
C ASP A 207 -20.48 24.13 15.99
N GLY A 208 -20.18 24.97 15.00
CA GLY A 208 -19.96 24.56 13.62
C GLY A 208 -18.70 23.71 13.44
N SER A 209 -17.60 24.12 14.07
CA SER A 209 -16.33 23.37 14.07
C SER A 209 -16.47 22.03 14.78
N ALA A 210 -17.14 22.00 15.95
CA ALA A 210 -17.40 20.78 16.69
C ALA A 210 -18.28 19.80 15.89
N GLY A 211 -19.33 20.29 15.23
CA GLY A 211 -20.18 19.48 14.35
C GLY A 211 -19.43 18.90 13.15
N ALA A 212 -18.63 19.72 12.45
CA ALA A 212 -17.81 19.25 11.34
C ALA A 212 -16.79 18.18 11.78
N ARG A 213 -16.15 18.37 12.94
CA ARG A 213 -15.23 17.40 13.52
C ARG A 213 -15.95 16.08 13.87
N LEU A 214 -17.16 16.14 14.43
CA LEU A 214 -17.96 14.96 14.78
C LEU A 214 -18.22 14.08 13.55
N PHE A 215 -18.77 14.67 12.48
CA PHE A 215 -19.06 13.92 11.25
C PHE A 215 -17.79 13.41 10.57
N ARG A 216 -16.75 14.24 10.48
CA ARG A 216 -15.45 13.81 9.96
C ARG A 216 -14.91 12.61 10.75
N ASN A 217 -14.90 12.66 12.07
CA ASN A 217 -14.37 11.59 12.91
C ASN A 217 -15.19 10.31 12.78
N HIS A 218 -16.51 10.42 12.63
CA HIS A 218 -17.37 9.26 12.33
C HIS A 218 -16.98 8.61 11.00
N ILE A 219 -16.80 9.40 9.93
CA ILE A 219 -16.36 8.90 8.60
C ILE A 219 -14.97 8.24 8.71
N LEU A 220 -14.01 8.92 9.34
CA LEU A 220 -12.65 8.42 9.52
C LEU A 220 -12.62 7.11 10.32
N SER A 221 -13.46 6.99 11.36
CA SER A 221 -13.57 5.77 12.16
C SER A 221 -14.01 4.57 11.34
N GLY A 222 -14.90 4.77 10.36
CA GLY A 222 -15.36 3.71 9.46
C GLY A 222 -14.29 3.17 8.52
N LEU A 223 -13.27 3.98 8.19
CA LEU A 223 -12.11 3.57 7.40
C LEU A 223 -10.92 3.14 8.26
N THR A 224 -11.07 3.10 9.59
CA THR A 224 -9.95 2.92 10.54
C THR A 224 -8.83 3.94 10.29
N MET A 225 -9.19 5.16 9.91
CA MET A 225 -8.27 6.29 9.70
C MET A 225 -8.19 7.13 10.97
N PRO A 226 -7.00 7.52 11.42
CA PRO A 226 -6.88 8.29 12.65
C PRO A 226 -7.00 9.79 12.31
N GLU A 227 -7.59 10.54 13.24
CA GLU A 227 -7.92 11.95 13.01
C GLU A 227 -6.68 12.82 12.67
N HIS A 228 -5.53 12.53 13.27
CA HIS A 228 -4.30 13.31 13.09
C HIS A 228 -3.74 13.25 11.67
N TRP A 229 -4.05 12.21 10.88
CA TRP A 229 -3.66 12.14 9.46
C TRP A 229 -4.37 13.19 8.60
N PHE A 230 -5.50 13.72 9.09
CA PHE A 230 -6.32 14.74 8.43
C PHE A 230 -6.20 16.11 9.13
N GLY A 231 -5.10 16.32 9.86
CA GLY A 231 -4.81 17.60 10.53
C GLY A 231 -5.62 17.86 11.81
N GLY A 232 -6.39 16.88 12.31
CA GLY A 232 -7.23 17.04 13.51
C GLY A 232 -6.64 16.52 14.82
N GLY A 233 -5.30 16.51 14.97
CA GLY A 233 -4.65 15.92 16.15
C GLY A 233 -4.94 16.63 17.48
N GLY A 234 -5.28 17.92 17.48
CA GLY A 234 -5.30 18.71 18.73
C GLY A 234 -3.94 18.68 19.42
N ASP A 235 -3.92 18.55 20.76
CA ASP A 235 -2.71 18.50 21.61
C ASP A 235 -2.13 17.07 21.75
N VAL A 236 -2.12 16.28 20.68
CA VAL A 236 -1.40 14.99 20.70
C VAL A 236 0.09 15.20 20.50
N ASN A 237 0.88 14.75 21.48
CA ASN A 237 2.33 14.67 21.31
C ASN A 237 2.69 13.55 20.31
N ARG A 238 3.94 13.57 19.81
CA ARG A 238 4.43 12.61 18.81
C ARG A 238 4.23 11.15 19.25
N ALA A 239 4.49 10.83 20.52
CA ALA A 239 4.35 9.47 21.05
C ALA A 239 2.89 8.98 21.04
N THR A 240 1.94 9.86 21.34
CA THR A 240 0.50 9.55 21.26
C THR A 240 0.05 9.40 19.81
N SER A 241 0.41 10.33 18.93
CA SER A 241 0.13 10.25 17.48
C SER A 241 0.65 8.95 16.85
N ASP A 242 1.83 8.53 17.29
CA ASP A 242 2.51 7.33 16.88
C ASP A 242 1.75 6.04 17.26
N SER A 243 1.25 5.95 18.49
CA SER A 243 0.45 4.78 18.95
C SER A 243 -0.93 4.73 18.30
N MET A 244 -1.53 5.89 18.00
CA MET A 244 -2.79 6.00 17.28
C MET A 244 -2.71 5.54 15.81
N THR A 245 -1.50 5.36 15.27
CA THR A 245 -1.29 4.96 13.87
C THR A 245 -1.29 3.43 13.68
N GLU A 246 -1.02 2.64 14.71
CA GLU A 246 -0.84 1.18 14.61
C GLU A 246 -2.09 0.42 14.08
N PRO A 247 -3.33 0.69 14.53
CA PRO A 247 -4.51 -0.01 14.03
C PRO A 247 -4.73 0.20 12.52
N THR A 248 -4.44 1.41 12.05
CA THR A 248 -4.53 1.78 10.64
C THR A 248 -3.51 1.01 9.80
N LEU A 249 -2.25 0.98 10.24
CA LEU A 249 -1.21 0.22 9.57
C LEU A 249 -1.57 -1.27 9.49
N LYS A 250 -2.14 -1.85 10.56
CA LYS A 250 -2.58 -3.25 10.54
C LYS A 250 -3.66 -3.50 9.50
N THR A 251 -4.63 -2.60 9.36
CA THR A 251 -5.69 -2.68 8.34
C THR A 251 -5.10 -2.57 6.92
N LEU A 252 -4.12 -1.69 6.71
CA LEU A 252 -3.40 -1.58 5.44
C LEU A 252 -2.58 -2.85 5.15
N SER A 253 -2.00 -3.51 6.15
CA SER A 253 -1.33 -4.81 5.97
C SER A 253 -2.30 -5.92 5.55
N LEU A 254 -3.53 -5.95 6.08
CA LEU A 254 -4.55 -6.88 5.62
C LEU A 254 -4.90 -6.65 4.14
N ARG A 255 -5.03 -5.38 3.73
CA ARG A 255 -5.24 -5.04 2.32
C ARG A 255 -4.05 -5.44 1.46
N GLN A 256 -2.82 -5.18 1.90
CA GLN A 256 -1.60 -5.58 1.20
C GLN A 256 -1.52 -7.10 1.03
N ALA A 257 -1.87 -7.88 2.05
CA ALA A 257 -1.92 -9.34 1.96
C ALA A 257 -2.92 -9.81 0.90
N TYR A 258 -4.10 -9.20 0.81
CA TYR A 258 -5.07 -9.51 -0.24
C TYR A 258 -4.56 -9.14 -1.64
N ILE A 259 -3.91 -7.98 -1.80
CA ILE A 259 -3.25 -7.63 -3.07
C ILE A 259 -2.16 -8.65 -3.42
N GLY A 260 -1.37 -9.09 -2.43
CA GLY A 260 -0.40 -10.17 -2.57
C GLY A 260 -1.05 -11.44 -3.10
N HIS A 261 -2.18 -11.87 -2.52
CA HIS A 261 -2.95 -13.01 -3.01
C HIS A 261 -3.39 -12.84 -4.48
N MET A 262 -3.93 -11.68 -4.86
CA MET A 262 -4.31 -11.40 -6.25
C MET A 262 -3.12 -11.52 -7.22
N LEU A 263 -1.96 -11.00 -6.82
CA LEU A 263 -0.74 -11.06 -7.63
C LEU A 263 -0.18 -12.49 -7.71
N LEU A 264 -0.22 -13.24 -6.61
CA LEU A 264 0.19 -14.65 -6.57
C LEU A 264 -0.69 -15.51 -7.47
N GLU A 265 -2.01 -15.30 -7.48
CA GLU A 265 -2.91 -16.03 -8.38
C GLU A 265 -2.62 -15.75 -9.86
N ALA A 266 -2.33 -14.48 -10.20
CA ALA A 266 -1.94 -14.11 -11.55
C ALA A 266 -0.54 -14.65 -11.94
N ALA A 267 0.40 -14.66 -11.01
CA ALA A 267 1.75 -15.20 -11.20
C ALA A 267 1.73 -16.71 -11.38
N ARG A 268 1.00 -17.45 -10.52
CA ARG A 268 0.80 -18.90 -10.62
C ARG A 268 0.18 -19.28 -11.95
N TYR A 269 -0.87 -18.58 -12.36
CA TYR A 269 -1.47 -18.81 -13.68
C TYR A 269 -0.47 -18.57 -14.81
N THR A 270 0.34 -17.51 -14.72
CA THR A 270 1.36 -17.22 -15.74
C THR A 270 2.39 -18.35 -15.84
N ILE A 271 2.91 -18.82 -14.72
CA ILE A 271 3.85 -19.96 -14.67
C ILE A 271 3.19 -21.21 -15.23
N ARG A 272 1.97 -21.52 -14.79
CA ARG A 272 1.18 -22.66 -15.26
C ARG A 272 1.03 -22.66 -16.78
N GLN A 273 0.66 -21.52 -17.38
CA GLN A 273 0.48 -21.40 -18.83
C GLN A 273 1.79 -21.49 -19.61
N ARG A 274 2.88 -20.91 -19.08
CA ARG A 274 4.22 -21.04 -19.66
C ARG A 274 4.72 -22.48 -19.63
N GLU A 275 4.59 -23.13 -18.48
CA GLU A 275 5.04 -24.51 -18.30
C GLU A 275 4.25 -25.46 -19.21
N LYS A 276 2.92 -25.30 -19.29
CA LYS A 276 2.09 -26.04 -20.25
C LYS A 276 2.55 -25.88 -21.69
N ALA A 277 2.93 -24.68 -22.10
CA ALA A 277 3.39 -24.42 -23.46
C ALA A 277 4.77 -25.05 -23.75
N VAL A 278 5.63 -25.17 -22.73
CA VAL A 278 6.98 -25.74 -22.87
C VAL A 278 6.97 -27.27 -22.75
N SER A 279 6.33 -27.82 -21.72
CA SER A 279 6.33 -29.25 -21.42
C SER A 279 5.18 -30.01 -22.09
N GLY A 280 4.15 -29.30 -22.56
CA GLY A 280 2.94 -29.89 -23.13
C GLY A 280 2.03 -30.58 -22.10
N LYS A 281 2.33 -30.45 -20.80
CA LYS A 281 1.61 -31.11 -19.71
C LYS A 281 1.13 -30.10 -18.67
N GLU A 282 0.08 -30.48 -17.95
CA GLU A 282 -0.37 -29.76 -16.76
C GLU A 282 0.69 -29.89 -15.66
N PRO A 283 1.27 -28.78 -15.16
CA PRO A 283 2.22 -28.86 -14.06
C PRO A 283 1.50 -29.08 -12.73
N ASP A 284 2.16 -29.83 -11.84
CA ASP A 284 1.73 -29.91 -10.44
C ASP A 284 2.16 -28.63 -9.72
N MET A 285 1.22 -27.69 -9.57
CA MET A 285 1.48 -26.40 -8.94
C MET A 285 1.76 -26.50 -7.43
N PHE A 286 1.62 -27.68 -6.81
CA PHE A 286 2.02 -27.92 -5.42
C PHE A 286 3.51 -28.26 -5.27
N ASP A 287 4.23 -28.52 -6.35
CA ASP A 287 5.67 -28.71 -6.32
C ASP A 287 6.36 -27.42 -5.79
N PRO A 288 7.24 -27.50 -4.76
CA PRO A 288 7.97 -26.37 -4.23
C PRO A 288 8.72 -25.54 -5.28
N ILE A 289 9.06 -26.13 -6.44
CA ILE A 289 9.72 -25.41 -7.53
C ILE A 289 8.85 -24.28 -8.11
N TYR A 290 7.51 -24.40 -8.02
CA TYR A 290 6.55 -23.40 -8.47
C TYR A 290 6.05 -22.49 -7.34
N ALA A 291 6.66 -22.57 -6.15
CA ALA A 291 6.37 -21.66 -5.07
C ALA A 291 6.70 -20.22 -5.50
N VAL A 292 5.72 -19.33 -5.34
CA VAL A 292 5.88 -17.89 -5.60
C VAL A 292 5.61 -17.15 -4.32
N GLU A 293 6.46 -16.17 -4.03
CA GLU A 293 6.31 -15.25 -2.91
C GLU A 293 6.17 -13.81 -3.42
N CYS A 294 5.40 -13.01 -2.69
CA CYS A 294 5.28 -11.57 -2.93
C CYS A 294 5.90 -10.83 -1.75
N SER A 295 7.08 -10.27 -1.97
CA SER A 295 7.79 -9.47 -0.96
C SER A 295 7.40 -8.00 -1.06
N TRP A 296 7.30 -7.35 0.10
CA TRP A 296 6.93 -5.95 0.19
C TRP A 296 7.95 -5.18 1.03
N PRO A 297 8.22 -3.91 0.72
CA PRO A 297 8.95 -3.05 1.63
C PRO A 297 8.14 -2.83 2.91
N GLU A 298 8.87 -2.60 4.00
CA GLU A 298 8.28 -2.33 5.30
C GLU A 298 7.48 -1.02 5.30
N MET A 299 6.27 -1.04 5.86
CA MET A 299 5.37 0.14 5.86
C MET A 299 5.79 1.23 6.85
N SER A 300 6.58 0.88 7.88
CA SER A 300 6.95 1.79 8.97
C SER A 300 8.45 1.70 9.28
N PRO A 301 9.20 2.82 9.23
CA PRO A 301 10.63 2.85 9.58
C PRO A 301 10.94 2.45 11.03
N LYS A 302 9.93 2.43 11.91
CA LYS A 302 10.09 2.02 13.31
C LYS A 302 10.44 0.56 13.45
N ASP A 303 9.84 -0.26 12.60
CA ASP A 303 10.02 -1.70 12.67
C ASP A 303 11.46 -2.03 12.25
N THR A 304 12.03 -1.33 11.26
CA THR A 304 13.44 -1.42 10.90
C THR A 304 14.39 -1.12 12.07
N THR A 305 14.11 -0.08 12.87
CA THR A 305 14.95 0.28 14.02
C THR A 305 14.87 -0.76 15.14
N LYS A 306 13.67 -1.27 15.42
CA LYS A 306 13.47 -2.35 16.40
C LYS A 306 14.12 -3.65 15.94
N TYR A 307 14.02 -3.98 14.65
CA TYR A 307 14.66 -5.16 14.07
C TYR A 307 16.18 -5.03 14.05
N ALA A 308 16.74 -3.85 13.80
CA ALA A 308 18.18 -3.63 13.92
C ALA A 308 18.68 -3.82 15.36
N ALA A 309 17.95 -3.29 16.35
CA ALA A 309 18.30 -3.50 17.76
C ALA A 309 18.14 -4.97 18.18
N ALA A 310 17.07 -5.65 17.73
CA ALA A 310 16.86 -7.07 17.98
C ALA A 310 17.94 -7.94 17.33
N LEU A 311 18.36 -7.60 16.10
CA LEU A 311 19.44 -8.29 15.40
C LEU A 311 20.74 -8.19 16.19
N GLN A 312 21.10 -7.00 16.69
CA GLN A 312 22.27 -6.83 17.55
C GLN A 312 22.20 -7.73 18.80
N GLN A 313 21.04 -7.77 19.47
CA GLN A 313 20.84 -8.62 20.66
C GLN A 313 20.94 -10.12 20.33
N VAL A 314 20.38 -10.55 19.20
CA VAL A 314 20.44 -11.94 18.73
C VAL A 314 21.87 -12.34 18.37
N VAL A 315 22.61 -11.48 17.66
CA VAL A 315 24.02 -11.73 17.33
C VAL A 315 24.86 -11.90 18.60
N VAL A 316 24.67 -11.03 19.60
CA VAL A 316 25.37 -11.14 20.89
C VAL A 316 24.97 -12.43 21.63
N ALA A 317 23.69 -12.76 21.68
CA ALA A 317 23.21 -13.98 22.33
C ALA A 317 23.73 -15.25 21.65
N CYS A 318 23.76 -15.28 20.31
CA CYS A 318 24.37 -16.36 19.53
C CYS A 318 25.87 -16.49 19.82
N GLY A 319 26.62 -15.38 19.87
CA GLY A 319 28.03 -15.38 20.28
C GLY A 319 28.25 -16.01 21.66
N MET A 320 27.47 -15.57 22.66
CA MET A 320 27.55 -16.13 24.02
C MET A 320 27.15 -17.62 24.08
N ALA A 321 26.20 -18.06 23.24
CA ALA A 321 25.78 -19.45 23.16
C ALA A 321 26.86 -20.34 22.52
N MET A 322 27.55 -19.84 21.49
CA MET A 322 28.70 -20.53 20.89
C MET A 322 29.88 -20.64 21.87
N ASP A 323 30.20 -19.57 22.60
CA ASP A 323 31.28 -19.58 23.61
C ASP A 323 31.06 -20.63 24.71
N LYS A 324 29.79 -20.89 25.03
CA LYS A 324 29.37 -21.90 26.02
C LYS A 324 29.15 -23.29 25.41
N ASN A 325 29.42 -23.47 24.11
CA ASN A 325 29.17 -24.71 23.35
C ASN A 325 27.71 -25.20 23.40
N LEU A 326 26.75 -24.28 23.45
CA LEU A 326 25.32 -24.59 23.50
C LEU A 326 24.66 -24.66 22.12
N LEU A 327 25.22 -23.97 21.12
CA LEU A 327 24.70 -23.93 19.74
C LEU A 327 25.84 -24.08 18.73
N SER A 328 25.55 -24.68 17.57
CA SER A 328 26.48 -24.75 16.44
C SER A 328 26.51 -23.43 15.65
N PRO A 329 27.63 -23.12 14.95
CA PRO A 329 27.73 -21.95 14.08
C PRO A 329 26.62 -21.87 13.02
N GLU A 330 26.25 -23.01 12.42
CA GLU A 330 25.16 -23.11 11.44
C GLU A 330 23.81 -22.70 12.04
N THR A 331 23.49 -23.20 13.24
CA THR A 331 22.23 -22.87 13.93
C THR A 331 22.19 -21.39 14.32
N CYS A 332 23.32 -20.83 14.73
CA CYS A 332 23.43 -19.40 15.01
C CYS A 332 23.22 -18.53 13.76
N LEU A 333 23.79 -18.92 12.62
CA LEU A 333 23.57 -18.22 11.34
C LEU A 333 22.12 -18.32 10.87
N LEU A 334 21.45 -19.47 11.05
CA LEU A 334 20.01 -19.61 10.78
C LEU A 334 19.16 -18.65 11.63
N ILE A 335 19.46 -18.55 12.92
CA ILE A 335 18.74 -17.64 13.83
C ILE A 335 19.00 -16.18 13.44
N ILE A 336 20.25 -15.82 13.14
CA ILE A 336 20.61 -14.47 12.68
C ILE A 336 19.91 -14.16 11.35
N ASN A 337 19.91 -15.08 10.40
CA ASN A 337 19.24 -14.94 9.10
C ASN A 337 17.73 -14.75 9.27
N SER A 338 17.09 -15.44 10.22
CA SER A 338 15.64 -15.27 10.48
C SER A 338 15.24 -13.84 10.88
N VAL A 339 16.16 -13.10 11.52
CA VAL A 339 15.95 -11.70 11.92
C VAL A 339 16.46 -10.75 10.85
N ALA A 340 17.58 -11.05 10.20
CA ALA A 340 18.14 -10.27 9.09
C ALA A 340 17.22 -10.28 7.85
N GLY A 341 16.51 -11.38 7.59
CA GLY A 341 15.51 -11.49 6.52
C GLY A 341 14.37 -10.49 6.67
N ARG A 342 14.01 -10.11 7.91
CA ARG A 342 13.01 -9.05 8.15
C ARG A 342 13.51 -7.65 7.75
N LEU A 343 14.82 -7.46 7.67
CA LEU A 343 15.47 -6.26 7.15
C LEU A 343 15.74 -6.33 5.65
N GLY A 344 15.26 -7.39 4.96
CA GLY A 344 15.45 -7.59 3.53
C GLY A 344 16.83 -8.13 3.15
N VAL A 345 17.58 -8.69 4.09
CA VAL A 345 18.86 -9.36 3.84
C VAL A 345 18.68 -10.85 3.99
N GLU A 346 18.72 -11.58 2.89
CA GLU A 346 18.75 -13.04 2.89
C GLU A 346 20.18 -13.53 2.86
N ILE A 347 20.55 -14.33 3.86
CA ILE A 347 21.84 -14.98 3.99
C ILE A 347 21.62 -16.47 3.79
N ASP A 348 22.32 -17.09 2.85
CA ASP A 348 22.42 -18.55 2.78
C ASP A 348 23.41 -19.03 3.87
N PRO A 349 22.94 -19.69 4.95
CA PRO A 349 23.79 -20.01 6.09
C PRO A 349 24.93 -20.98 5.76
N GLU A 350 24.68 -21.95 4.87
CA GLU A 350 25.68 -22.95 4.48
C GLU A 350 26.77 -22.30 3.62
N ALA A 351 26.36 -21.59 2.56
CA ALA A 351 27.29 -20.90 1.68
C ALA A 351 28.10 -19.80 2.39
N GLU A 352 27.50 -19.12 3.38
CA GLU A 352 28.19 -18.06 4.13
C GLU A 352 29.17 -18.64 5.16
N LEU A 353 28.86 -19.77 5.79
CA LEU A 353 29.79 -20.47 6.68
C LEU A 353 31.03 -20.96 5.92
N GLU A 354 30.84 -21.54 4.73
CA GLU A 354 31.96 -21.97 3.87
C GLU A 354 32.87 -20.81 3.48
N LYS A 355 32.29 -19.67 3.08
CA LYS A 355 33.05 -18.45 2.77
C LYS A 355 33.82 -17.94 3.98
N ALA A 356 33.17 -17.87 5.15
CA ALA A 356 33.79 -17.40 6.38
C ALA A 356 34.98 -18.30 6.80
N GLN A 357 34.84 -19.62 6.67
CA GLN A 357 35.93 -20.57 6.94
C GLN A 357 37.08 -20.43 5.94
N ALA A 358 36.78 -20.26 4.65
CA ALA A 358 37.79 -20.05 3.61
C ALA A 358 38.56 -18.73 3.81
N GLU A 359 37.89 -17.66 4.26
CA GLU A 359 38.53 -16.40 4.61
C GLU A 359 39.37 -16.50 5.88
N ALA A 360 38.90 -17.22 6.90
CA ALA A 360 39.66 -17.46 8.13
C ALA A 360 40.94 -18.25 7.85
N ALA A 361 40.87 -19.28 7.00
CA ALA A 361 42.03 -20.06 6.57
C ALA A 361 43.06 -19.18 5.84
N LYS A 362 42.62 -18.33 4.90
CA LYS A 362 43.50 -17.37 4.20
C LYS A 362 44.15 -16.35 5.14
N LYS A 363 43.42 -15.87 6.15
CA LYS A 363 43.99 -14.96 7.17
C LYS A 363 45.01 -15.66 8.06
N ALA A 364 44.76 -16.90 8.44
CA ALA A 364 45.71 -17.70 9.23
C ALA A 364 47.01 -17.99 8.46
N GLU A 365 46.94 -18.23 7.14
CA GLU A 365 48.13 -18.36 6.28
C GLU A 365 48.92 -17.05 6.15
N ALA A 366 48.23 -15.90 6.14
CA ALA A 366 48.87 -14.59 6.07
C ALA A 366 49.54 -14.16 7.40
N ASP A 367 48.96 -14.52 8.55
CA ASP A 367 49.54 -14.28 9.88
C ASP A 367 50.70 -15.24 10.22
N ALA A 368 50.82 -16.38 9.52
CA ALA A 368 51.87 -17.36 9.74
C ALA A 368 53.25 -16.98 9.14
N PHE A 369 53.47 -15.71 8.75
CA PHE A 369 54.78 -15.25 8.25
C PHE A 369 55.82 -15.23 9.39
N PRO A 370 56.81 -16.13 9.41
CA PRO A 370 57.81 -16.14 10.47
C PRO A 370 58.75 -14.95 10.29
N GLY A 371 58.94 -14.14 11.33
CA GLY A 371 59.97 -13.10 11.34
C GLY A 371 61.35 -13.67 11.00
N PRO A 372 62.27 -12.87 10.42
CA PRO A 372 63.50 -13.40 9.85
C PRO A 372 64.37 -14.08 10.91
N ASN A 373 64.61 -15.38 10.73
CA ASN A 373 65.52 -16.17 11.56
C ASN A 373 66.94 -15.59 11.47
N LEU A 374 67.39 -14.96 12.55
CA LEU A 374 68.78 -14.67 12.83
C LEU A 374 69.49 -15.98 13.24
N GLN A 375 70.62 -16.24 12.58
CA GLN A 375 71.69 -17.21 12.90
C GLN A 375 71.67 -18.57 12.17
N SER A 376 72.49 -18.66 11.12
CA SER A 376 73.62 -19.60 11.13
C SER A 376 74.73 -19.11 10.21
N GLU A 377 75.92 -19.01 10.78
CA GLU A 377 77.16 -18.44 10.26
C GLU A 377 77.74 -19.19 9.05
N THR A 378 78.33 -18.44 8.11
CA THR A 378 79.59 -18.82 7.46
C THR A 378 80.49 -17.59 7.31
N THR A 379 81.53 -17.55 8.13
CA THR A 379 82.68 -16.62 8.10
C THR A 379 83.63 -16.97 6.91
N PRO A 380 84.68 -16.18 6.62
CA PRO A 380 84.68 -15.08 5.65
C PRO A 380 85.66 -15.29 4.47
N GLU A 381 85.45 -14.62 3.33
CA GLU A 381 86.53 -14.32 2.39
C GLU A 381 86.75 -12.81 2.31
N SER A 382 87.91 -12.40 2.80
CA SER A 382 88.46 -11.06 2.71
C SER A 382 89.02 -10.79 1.32
N GLN A 383 88.48 -9.80 0.60
CA GLN A 383 89.28 -9.01 -0.34
C GLN A 383 88.92 -7.53 -0.26
N SER A 384 89.99 -6.76 -0.18
CA SER A 384 90.18 -5.34 0.07
C SER A 384 89.87 -4.43 -1.12
N GLY A 385 89.46 -3.19 -0.84
CA GLY A 385 89.51 -2.05 -1.77
C GLY A 385 88.49 -0.97 -1.38
N ASN A 386 88.74 -0.08 -0.42
CA ASN A 386 89.56 1.15 -0.45
C ASN A 386 88.84 2.39 -1.04
N GLY A 387 88.83 3.48 -0.24
CA GLY A 387 88.48 4.87 -0.61
C GLY A 387 87.00 5.23 -0.47
N GLY A 388 86.53 6.21 0.31
CA GLY A 388 87.15 7.44 0.83
C GLY A 388 86.60 8.66 0.07
N GLY A 389 85.80 9.51 0.73
CA GLY A 389 85.40 10.85 0.27
C GLY A 389 83.90 11.13 0.43
N THR A 390 83.43 11.77 1.51
CA THR A 390 83.28 13.23 1.74
C THR A 390 82.43 13.99 0.71
N GLY A 391 81.35 14.61 1.19
CA GLY A 391 81.09 16.03 0.90
C GLY A 391 79.74 16.40 0.28
N ASN A 392 78.92 17.04 1.12
CA ASN A 392 78.03 18.19 0.87
C ASN A 392 76.80 18.06 -0.06
N ILE A 393 75.58 18.21 0.48
CA ILE A 393 74.80 19.47 0.67
C ILE A 393 74.44 20.14 -0.68
N TYR A 394 73.15 20.10 -1.05
CA TYR A 394 72.28 21.27 -1.31
C TYR A 394 70.87 20.80 -1.79
N GLU A 395 69.85 21.04 -0.96
CA GLU A 395 68.46 21.39 -1.35
C GLU A 395 68.45 22.80 -1.98
N PRO A 396 67.34 23.38 -2.50
CA PRO A 396 66.03 22.84 -2.87
C PRO A 396 65.56 23.34 -4.27
N ASP A 397 64.41 22.86 -4.73
CA ASP A 397 63.22 23.68 -5.04
C ASP A 397 61.97 22.79 -5.10
#